data_AF-A0A7Z9IJC4-F1
#
_entry.id   AF-A0A7Z9IJC4-F1
#
_cell.length_a   1.000
_cell.length_b   1.000
_cell.length_c   1.000
_cell.angle_alpha   90.00
_cell.angle_beta   90.00
_cell.angle_gamma   90.00
#
_symmetry.space_group_name_H-M   'P 1'
#
loop_
_entity.id
_entity.type
_entity.pdbx_description
1 polymer ?
#
loop_
_entity_poly.entity_id
_entity_poly.type
_entity_poly.pdbx_seq_one_letter_code
_entity_poly.pdbx_strand_id
1 'polypeptide(L)' 'MDRRTLLKTGGMGILGLGLGGCFRGSASSLSPYKLLPPLNVAWNRVIRTTVGLRPHRPSGFVLRAERFGDKTLIHNYG' A
#
# COMPACT_ATOMS: atom_id res chain seq x y z
N MET A 1 27.27 -51.08 21.49
CA MET A 1 27.08 -50.14 20.36
C MET A 1 28.15 -49.09 20.41
N ASP A 2 28.95 -48.98 19.36
CA ASP A 2 30.16 -48.14 19.34
C ASP A 2 29.80 -46.67 19.13
N ARG A 3 30.37 -45.76 19.95
CA ARG A 3 30.10 -44.31 19.91
C ARG A 3 30.35 -43.69 18.53
N ARG A 4 31.26 -44.30 17.77
CA ARG A 4 31.64 -43.87 16.41
C ARG A 4 30.58 -44.21 15.37
N THR A 5 29.84 -45.30 15.58
CA THR A 5 28.76 -45.72 14.68
C THR A 5 27.58 -44.75 14.76
N LEU A 6 27.27 -44.26 15.97
CA LEU A 6 26.17 -43.34 16.22
C LEU A 6 26.39 -41.94 15.60
N LEU A 7 27.63 -41.45 15.58
CA LEU A 7 27.97 -40.19 14.88
C LEU A 7 27.91 -40.34 13.36
N LYS A 8 28.26 -41.52 12.84
CA LYS A 8 28.28 -41.79 11.40
C LYS A 8 26.88 -41.97 10.81
N THR A 9 25.96 -42.58 11.55
CA THR A 9 24.54 -42.71 11.13
C THR A 9 23.67 -41.53 11.57
N GLY A 10 24.00 -40.83 12.67
CA GLY A 10 23.25 -39.67 13.16
C GLY A 10 23.41 -38.42 12.27
N GLY A 11 24.56 -38.23 11.63
CA GLY A 11 24.83 -37.06 10.77
C GLY A 11 23.99 -37.00 9.49
N MET A 12 23.49 -38.13 9.00
CA MET A 12 22.65 -38.17 7.78
C MET A 12 21.19 -37.77 8.02
N GLY A 13 20.70 -37.77 9.27
CA GLY A 13 19.31 -37.44 9.59
C GLY A 13 18.97 -35.94 9.57
N ILE A 14 19.97 -35.06 9.66
CA ILE A 14 19.76 -33.60 9.80
C ILE A 14 19.65 -32.89 8.43
N LEU A 15 20.16 -33.48 7.35
CA LEU A 15 20.07 -32.91 6.01
C LEU A 15 18.66 -33.05 5.37
N GLY A 16 17.84 -33.98 5.86
CA GLY A 16 16.49 -34.24 5.34
C GLY A 16 15.40 -33.29 5.84
N LEU A 17 15.63 -32.61 6.98
CA LEU A 17 14.67 -31.67 7.58
C LEU A 17 14.99 -30.20 7.28
N GLY A 18 16.14 -29.91 6.67
CA GLY A 18 16.60 -28.54 6.36
C GLY A 18 16.19 -27.99 4.99
N LEU A 19 15.64 -28.82 4.09
CA LEU A 19 15.29 -28.42 2.71
C LEU A 19 13.78 -28.26 2.46
N GLY A 20 12.94 -28.44 3.49
CA GLY A 20 11.49 -28.17 3.42
C GLY A 20 11.13 -26.69 3.61
N GLY A 21 12.10 -25.83 3.91
CA GLY A 21 11.95 -24.39 4.02
C GLY A 21 12.01 -23.70 2.66
N CYS A 22 11.38 -24.25 1.61
CA CYS A 22 11.07 -23.45 0.44
C CYS A 22 10.13 -22.35 0.92
N PHE A 23 10.70 -21.15 1.01
CA PHE A 23 10.00 -19.89 1.18
C PHE A 23 8.71 -19.98 0.36
N ARG A 24 7.57 -20.20 1.03
CA ARG A 24 6.29 -19.75 0.50
C ARG A 24 6.36 -18.24 0.67
N GLY A 25 7.20 -17.60 -0.15
CA GLY A 25 6.89 -16.27 -0.59
C GLY A 25 5.47 -16.43 -1.08
N SER A 26 4.52 -15.97 -0.28
CA SER A 26 3.23 -15.59 -0.80
C SER A 26 3.64 -14.81 -2.02
N ALA A 27 3.46 -15.39 -3.21
CA ALA A 27 3.47 -14.61 -4.42
C ALA A 27 2.42 -13.58 -4.03
N SER A 28 2.91 -12.41 -3.61
CA SER A 28 2.07 -11.24 -3.53
C SER A 28 1.55 -11.30 -4.94
N SER A 29 0.28 -11.67 -5.08
CA SER A 29 -0.42 -11.29 -6.27
C SER A 29 -0.20 -9.79 -6.22
N LEU A 30 0.82 -9.33 -6.96
CA LEU A 30 0.89 -7.99 -7.46
C LEU A 30 -0.49 -7.92 -8.05
N SER A 31 -1.42 -7.36 -7.27
CA SER A 31 -2.81 -7.29 -7.65
C SER A 31 -2.68 -6.72 -9.03
N PRO A 32 -2.92 -7.52 -10.10
CA PRO A 32 -2.70 -6.99 -11.43
C PRO A 32 -3.59 -5.79 -11.39
N TYR A 33 -3.00 -4.59 -11.49
CA TYR A 33 -3.76 -3.36 -11.61
C TYR A 33 -4.85 -3.75 -12.59
N LYS A 34 -6.10 -3.87 -12.10
CA LYS A 34 -7.14 -4.60 -12.85
C LYS A 34 -7.03 -4.06 -14.26
N LEU A 35 -6.70 -4.92 -15.22
CA LEU A 35 -6.48 -4.49 -16.59
C LEU A 35 -7.83 -3.99 -17.07
N LEU A 36 -8.07 -2.69 -16.86
CA LEU A 36 -9.31 -2.05 -17.23
C LEU A 36 -9.30 -1.98 -18.75
N PRO A 37 -10.42 -2.32 -19.41
CA PRO A 37 -10.53 -2.08 -20.83
C PRO A 37 -10.29 -0.60 -21.12
N PRO A 38 -9.68 -0.26 -22.28
CA PRO A 38 -9.40 1.12 -22.62
C PRO A 38 -10.70 1.95 -22.62
N LEU A 39 -10.64 3.14 -22.03
CA LEU A 39 -11.78 4.04 -21.97
C LEU A 39 -12.05 4.66 -23.35
N ASN A 40 -13.29 4.56 -23.84
CA ASN A 40 -13.73 5.28 -25.03
C ASN A 40 -14.04 6.75 -24.67
N VAL A 41 -13.09 7.64 -24.96
CA VAL A 41 -13.19 9.08 -24.69
C VAL A 41 -13.65 9.80 -25.95
N ALA A 42 -14.82 10.45 -25.89
CA ALA A 42 -15.36 11.24 -26.99
C ALA A 42 -16.22 12.39 -26.46
N TRP A 43 -16.26 13.52 -27.18
CA TRP A 43 -17.01 14.73 -26.78
C TRP A 43 -18.50 14.49 -26.61
N ASN A 44 -19.09 13.62 -27.43
CA ASN A 44 -20.50 13.24 -27.32
C ASN A 44 -20.82 12.34 -26.10
N ARG A 45 -19.82 11.97 -25.29
CA ARG A 45 -19.97 11.17 -24.06
C ARG A 45 -19.83 11.99 -22.78
N VAL A 46 -19.80 13.32 -22.87
CA VAL A 46 -19.84 14.21 -21.69
C VAL A 46 -21.24 14.13 -21.06
N ILE A 47 -21.31 13.60 -19.83
CA ILE A 47 -22.59 13.36 -19.14
C ILE A 47 -23.20 14.63 -18.49
N ARG A 48 -22.36 15.60 -18.13
CA ARG A 48 -22.78 16.83 -17.45
C ARG A 48 -21.70 17.90 -17.53
N THR A 49 -22.14 19.13 -17.75
CA THR A 49 -21.35 20.35 -17.48
C THR A 49 -21.98 21.04 -16.28
N THR A 50 -21.15 21.47 -15.33
CA THR A 50 -21.61 22.17 -14.13
C THR A 50 -20.66 23.32 -13.81
N VAL A 51 -21.13 24.26 -13.00
CA VAL A 51 -20.34 25.39 -12.51
C VAL A 51 -20.21 25.27 -11.00
N GLY A 52 -19.04 25.66 -10.48
CA GLY A 52 -18.78 25.80 -9.06
C GLY A 52 -18.11 27.15 -8.78
N LEU A 53 -18.39 27.73 -7.61
CA LEU A 53 -17.73 28.95 -7.18
C LEU A 53 -16.38 28.60 -6.56
N ARG A 54 -15.31 29.22 -7.05
CA ARG A 54 -13.99 29.11 -6.41
C ARG A 54 -13.97 30.02 -5.18
N PRO A 55 -13.61 29.54 -3.97
CA PRO A 55 -13.48 30.36 -2.77
C PRO A 55 -12.21 31.24 -2.80
N HIS A 56 -12.07 32.07 -3.83
CA HIS A 56 -10.86 32.85 -4.08
C HIS A 56 -10.55 33.84 -2.94
N ARG A 57 -9.29 33.84 -2.53
CA ARG A 57 -8.73 34.80 -1.57
C ARG A 57 -7.54 35.51 -2.20
N PRO A 58 -7.50 36.87 -2.26
CA PRO A 58 -6.39 37.61 -2.88
C PRO A 58 -5.02 37.30 -2.29
N SER A 59 -4.95 37.02 -0.99
CA SER A 59 -3.73 36.63 -0.28
C SER A 59 -3.45 35.13 -0.30
N GLY A 60 -4.23 34.35 -1.06
CA GLY A 60 -4.05 32.91 -1.25
C GLY A 60 -4.60 32.05 -0.12
N PHE A 61 -4.31 30.75 -0.25
CA PHE A 61 -4.71 29.67 0.65
C PHE A 61 -4.14 29.85 2.05
N VAL A 62 -4.95 29.53 3.06
CA VAL A 62 -4.63 29.67 4.48
C VAL A 62 -4.55 28.28 5.10
N LEU A 63 -3.34 27.92 5.53
CA LEU A 63 -3.09 26.80 6.43
C LEU A 63 -2.40 27.32 7.70
N ARG A 64 -3.15 27.41 8.80
CA ARG A 64 -2.66 28.06 10.03
C ARG A 64 -3.34 27.50 11.27
N ALA A 65 -2.59 27.34 12.36
CA ALA A 65 -3.16 27.05 13.67
C ALA A 65 -3.47 28.34 14.46
N GLU A 66 -4.60 28.36 15.15
CA GLU A 66 -5.03 29.45 16.04
C GLU A 66 -5.60 28.86 17.34
N ARG A 67 -5.36 29.53 18.47
CA ARG A 67 -6.01 29.16 19.73
C ARG A 67 -7.38 29.84 19.79
N PHE A 68 -8.44 29.04 19.84
CA PHE A 68 -9.83 29.49 19.96
C PHE A 68 -10.42 28.96 21.26
N GLY A 69 -10.28 29.75 22.33
CA GLY A 69 -10.54 29.30 23.70
C GLY A 69 -9.66 28.11 24.05
N ASP A 70 -10.27 27.03 24.54
CA ASP A 70 -9.56 25.80 24.92
C ASP A 70 -9.23 24.88 23.73
N LYS A 71 -9.57 25.29 22.50
CA LYS A 71 -9.37 24.49 21.28
C LYS A 71 -8.30 25.08 20.38
N THR A 72 -7.65 24.21 19.60
CA THR A 72 -6.81 24.62 18.47
C THR A 72 -7.65 24.56 17.20
N LEU A 73 -7.90 25.71 16.57
CA LEU A 73 -8.54 25.83 15.27
C LEU A 73 -7.48 25.75 14.17
N ILE A 74 -7.67 24.84 13.22
CA ILE A 74 -6.83 24.79 12.01
C ILE A 74 -7.59 25.41 10.86
N HIS A 75 -7.11 26.55 10.40
CA HIS A 75 -7.53 27.18 9.16
C HIS A 75 -7.06 26.32 8.00
N ASN A 76 -7.98 25.97 7.10
CA ASN A 76 -7.73 25.23 5.86
C ASN A 76 -8.76 25.69 4.83
N TYR A 77 -8.56 26.90 4.29
CA TYR A 77 -9.50 27.56 3.39
C TYR A 77 -8.79 28.55 2.46
N GLY A 78 -9.55 29.11 1.51
CA GLY A 78 -9.07 30.07 0.52
C GLY A 78 -8.64 29.37 -0.76
#